data_AF-A0A0L8HH22-F1
#
_entry.id   AF-A0A0L8HH22-F1
#
_cell.length_a   1.000
_cell.length_b   1.000
_cell.length_c   1.000
_cell.angle_alpha   90.00
_cell.angle_beta   90.00
_cell.angle_gamma   90.00
#
_symmetry.space_group_name_H-M   'P 1'
#
loop_
_entity.id
_entity.type
_entity.pdbx_description
1 polymer ?
#
loop_
_entity_poly.entity_id
_entity_poly.type
_entity_poly.pdbx_seq_one_letter_code
_entity_poly.pdbx_strand_id
1 'polypeptide(L)'
;MASFFILTALVVLAVEAASIEKSGDEDKLTKLQKDVTHIMKTVDAMQEHLNDVHIYFHGLPSAIGSRPHSHHASHSHPSRFGHRHSHPYRFVHFHSFHKAPTSAHCDIKPNTQLKTWQNITGHIHITQETVDQVRVYVKVLGLPIDQPERQYALHVHESNDTSKSCDSLGGHFNPHGHEHGSKDAPHASRHAGDWGNVQADGSGTVNLDFADRDSSLVSRDSILDKSIVIHAKSDSKDDSGERIACCVIKKADRAKEARGHHYRTGDEEDEDMNDDDM
;
A
#
# COMPACT_ATOMS: atom_id res chain seq x y z
N MET A 1 -12.70 15.67 7.11
CA MET A 1 -14.13 15.85 7.47
C MET A 1 -15.10 15.18 6.49
N ALA A 2 -14.89 15.24 5.17
CA ALA A 2 -15.79 14.63 4.17
C ALA A 2 -16.03 13.10 4.33
N SER A 3 -15.00 12.32 4.70
CA SER A 3 -15.10 10.87 4.86
C SER A 3 -16.10 10.42 5.95
N PHE A 4 -16.23 11.17 7.05
CA PHE A 4 -17.16 10.86 8.13
C PHE A 4 -18.63 11.10 7.73
N PHE A 5 -18.89 12.12 6.92
CA PHE A 5 -20.22 12.40 6.38
C PHE A 5 -20.68 11.36 5.36
N ILE A 6 -19.76 10.83 4.54
CA ILE A 6 -20.06 9.78 3.57
C ILE A 6 -20.40 8.47 4.28
N LEU A 7 -19.62 8.08 5.28
CA LEU A 7 -19.89 6.84 6.03
C LEU A 7 -21.22 6.92 6.77
N THR A 8 -21.53 8.08 7.36
CA THR A 8 -22.81 8.32 8.04
C THR A 8 -23.98 8.26 7.05
N ALA A 9 -23.84 8.86 5.86
CA ALA A 9 -24.86 8.81 4.81
C ALA A 9 -25.10 7.39 4.29
N LEU A 10 -24.04 6.59 4.09
CA LEU A 10 -24.15 5.20 3.65
C LEU A 10 -24.85 4.31 4.68
N VAL A 11 -24.59 4.51 5.98
CA VAL A 11 -25.27 3.79 7.06
C VAL A 11 -26.75 4.17 7.12
N VAL A 12 -27.10 5.44 6.96
CA VAL A 12 -28.50 5.90 6.93
C VAL A 12 -29.26 5.29 5.73
N LEU A 13 -28.65 5.27 4.54
CA LEU A 13 -29.24 4.66 3.35
C LEU A 13 -29.43 3.16 3.50
N ALA A 14 -28.49 2.45 4.14
CA ALA A 14 -28.63 1.02 4.39
C ALA A 14 -29.79 0.72 5.35
N VAL A 15 -30.04 1.58 6.34
CA VAL A 15 -31.18 1.47 7.26
C VAL A 15 -32.50 1.78 6.57
N GLU A 16 -32.55 2.80 5.71
CA GLU A 16 -33.75 3.11 4.90
C GLU A 16 -34.07 2.01 3.89
N ALA A 17 -33.05 1.44 3.22
CA ALA A 17 -33.21 0.33 2.30
C ALA A 17 -33.84 -0.90 2.99
N ALA A 18 -33.33 -1.27 4.17
CA ALA A 18 -33.87 -2.39 4.96
C ALA A 18 -35.31 -2.13 5.45
N SER A 19 -35.71 -0.87 5.61
CA SER A 19 -37.06 -0.48 6.00
C SER A 19 -38.04 -0.53 4.81
N ILE A 20 -37.61 -0.06 3.63
CA ILE A 20 -38.41 -0.05 2.40
C ILE A 20 -38.62 -1.48 1.85
N GLU A 21 -37.61 -2.35 1.94
CA GLU A 21 -37.73 -3.77 1.55
C GLU A 21 -38.82 -4.52 2.32
N LYS A 22 -39.03 -4.19 3.61
CA LYS A 22 -40.12 -4.77 4.41
C LYS A 22 -41.51 -4.28 4.01
N SER A 23 -41.60 -3.17 3.30
CA SER A 23 -42.87 -2.53 2.93
C SER A 23 -43.43 -2.97 1.56
N GLY A 24 -42.60 -3.51 0.67
CA GLY A 24 -43.02 -3.97 -0.66
C GLY A 24 -43.48 -2.86 -1.62
N ASP A 25 -43.13 -1.61 -1.33
CA ASP A 25 -43.56 -0.42 -2.07
C ASP A 25 -42.60 -0.14 -3.26
N GLU A 26 -42.97 -0.63 -4.44
CA GLU A 26 -42.18 -0.56 -5.70
C GLU A 26 -41.81 0.89 -6.10
N ASP A 27 -42.67 1.87 -5.82
CA ASP A 27 -42.41 3.28 -6.15
C ASP A 27 -41.32 3.86 -5.23
N LYS A 28 -41.32 3.47 -3.95
CA LYS A 28 -40.25 3.84 -3.01
C LYS A 28 -38.94 3.12 -3.31
N LEU A 29 -39.00 1.88 -3.78
CA LEU A 29 -37.82 1.11 -4.18
C LEU A 29 -37.15 1.74 -5.41
N THR A 30 -37.95 2.18 -6.39
CA THR A 30 -37.47 2.85 -7.60
C THR A 30 -36.86 4.21 -7.26
N LYS A 31 -37.48 4.97 -6.35
CA LYS A 31 -36.94 6.24 -5.85
C LYS A 31 -35.61 6.03 -5.10
N LEU A 32 -35.55 5.03 -4.22
CA LEU A 32 -34.34 4.65 -3.49
C LEU A 32 -33.22 4.24 -4.46
N GLN A 33 -33.51 3.46 -5.50
CA GLN A 33 -32.52 3.10 -6.53
C GLN A 33 -31.97 4.33 -7.25
N LYS A 34 -32.82 5.32 -7.55
CA LYS A 34 -32.40 6.58 -8.18
C LYS A 34 -31.53 7.43 -7.25
N ASP A 35 -31.90 7.51 -5.98
CA ASP A 35 -31.16 8.26 -4.96
C ASP A 35 -29.80 7.60 -4.67
N VAL A 36 -29.76 6.27 -4.55
CA VAL A 36 -28.52 5.49 -4.45
C VAL A 36 -27.65 5.70 -5.69
N THR A 37 -28.21 5.66 -6.90
CA THR A 37 -27.44 5.89 -8.14
C THR A 37 -26.84 7.29 -8.19
N HIS A 38 -27.57 8.31 -7.73
CA HIS A 38 -27.07 9.69 -7.68
C HIS A 38 -25.96 9.87 -6.64
N ILE A 39 -26.11 9.23 -5.48
CA ILE A 39 -25.09 9.22 -4.43
C ILE A 39 -23.86 8.46 -4.91
N MET A 40 -24.01 7.33 -5.61
CA MET A 40 -22.89 6.59 -6.21
C MET A 40 -22.13 7.43 -7.23
N LYS A 41 -22.83 8.19 -8.10
CA LYS A 41 -22.16 9.13 -9.02
C LYS A 41 -21.42 10.25 -8.30
N THR A 42 -21.94 10.67 -7.15
CA THR A 42 -21.30 11.70 -6.31
C THR A 42 -20.09 11.13 -5.58
N VAL A 43 -20.18 9.90 -5.08
CA VAL A 43 -19.07 9.15 -4.51
C VAL A 43 -17.99 8.91 -5.56
N ASP A 44 -18.33 8.48 -6.78
CA ASP A 44 -17.40 8.32 -7.90
C ASP A 44 -16.72 9.65 -8.29
N ALA A 45 -17.47 10.77 -8.31
CA ALA A 45 -16.90 12.10 -8.55
C ALA A 45 -16.02 12.59 -7.38
N MET A 46 -16.29 12.13 -6.15
CA MET A 46 -15.43 12.37 -4.98
C MET A 46 -14.25 11.38 -4.92
N GLN A 47 -14.35 10.25 -5.59
CA GLN A 47 -13.34 9.18 -5.66
C GLN A 47 -12.12 9.61 -6.50
N GLU A 48 -12.28 10.53 -7.46
CA GLU A 48 -11.13 11.19 -8.11
C GLU A 48 -10.24 11.96 -7.10
N HIS A 49 -10.74 12.21 -5.89
CA HIS A 49 -10.02 12.82 -4.77
C HIS A 49 -9.74 11.88 -3.59
N LEU A 50 -10.24 10.64 -3.62
CA LEU A 50 -10.02 9.62 -2.59
C LEU A 50 -9.69 8.29 -3.26
N ASN A 51 -8.40 7.94 -3.32
CA ASN A 51 -7.98 6.65 -3.83
C ASN A 51 -8.52 5.49 -2.95
N ASP A 52 -9.17 4.53 -3.62
CA ASP A 52 -9.38 3.13 -3.21
C ASP A 52 -10.62 2.74 -2.34
N VAL A 53 -11.85 2.91 -2.86
CA VAL A 53 -13.01 2.03 -2.51
C VAL A 53 -13.84 1.68 -3.76
N HIS A 54 -13.47 0.65 -4.53
CA HIS A 54 -14.33 0.17 -5.63
C HIS A 54 -15.43 -0.76 -5.11
N ILE A 55 -16.68 -0.30 -5.12
CA ILE A 55 -17.84 -1.11 -4.77
C ILE A 55 -18.49 -1.65 -6.05
N TYR A 56 -18.44 -2.97 -6.28
CA TYR A 56 -19.14 -3.61 -7.40
C TYR A 56 -20.50 -4.16 -6.94
N PHE A 57 -21.58 -3.69 -7.57
CA PHE A 57 -22.90 -4.29 -7.44
C PHE A 57 -23.24 -5.06 -8.73
N HIS A 58 -23.50 -6.36 -8.64
CA HIS A 58 -24.02 -7.12 -9.76
C HIS A 58 -25.50 -6.77 -9.95
N GLY A 59 -25.85 -6.19 -11.11
CA GLY A 59 -27.21 -5.80 -11.43
C GLY A 59 -28.19 -6.98 -11.47
N LEU A 60 -29.42 -6.73 -11.01
CA LEU A 60 -30.58 -7.60 -11.21
C LEU A 60 -30.86 -7.74 -12.73
N PRO A 61 -31.19 -8.94 -13.25
CA PRO A 61 -31.64 -9.05 -14.62
C PRO A 61 -32.98 -8.34 -14.78
N SER A 62 -33.05 -7.39 -15.71
CA SER A 62 -34.30 -6.77 -16.14
C SER A 62 -35.17 -7.80 -16.85
N ALA A 63 -36.37 -8.06 -16.34
CA ALA A 63 -37.38 -8.85 -17.05
C ALA A 63 -38.66 -8.02 -17.20
N ILE A 64 -38.68 -7.19 -18.25
CA ILE A 64 -39.91 -6.60 -18.82
C ILE A 64 -40.15 -7.25 -20.19
N GLY A 65 -41.32 -7.87 -20.35
CA GLY A 65 -41.91 -8.33 -21.63
C GLY A 65 -41.45 -9.73 -22.09
N SER A 66 -42.27 -10.63 -22.65
CA SER A 66 -43.63 -10.54 -23.20
C SER A 66 -44.17 -11.98 -23.36
N ARG A 67 -45.46 -12.23 -23.13
CA ARG A 67 -46.17 -13.43 -23.64
C ARG A 67 -46.48 -13.22 -25.15
N PRO A 68 -46.54 -14.29 -25.97
CA PRO A 68 -47.86 -14.84 -26.31
C PRO A 68 -47.95 -16.37 -26.57
N HIS A 69 -49.19 -16.85 -26.36
CA HIS A 69 -49.96 -17.92 -27.00
C HIS A 69 -49.59 -19.43 -26.95
N SER A 70 -50.69 -20.17 -26.80
CA SER A 70 -50.97 -21.56 -26.44
C SER A 70 -50.98 -22.56 -27.61
N HIS A 71 -50.83 -23.87 -27.34
CA HIS A 71 -51.81 -24.92 -27.71
C HIS A 71 -51.52 -26.30 -27.04
N HIS A 72 -52.60 -26.93 -26.52
CA HIS A 72 -52.95 -28.36 -26.25
C HIS A 72 -51.87 -29.44 -26.01
N ALA A 73 -52.04 -30.53 -25.25
CA ALA A 73 -52.96 -31.13 -24.24
C ALA A 73 -52.21 -32.44 -23.79
N SER A 74 -52.23 -32.97 -22.57
CA SER A 74 -53.32 -33.78 -21.97
C SER A 74 -52.88 -34.41 -20.63
N HIS A 75 -53.80 -34.41 -19.64
CA HIS A 75 -54.03 -35.32 -18.47
C HIS A 75 -52.86 -35.75 -17.55
N SER A 76 -52.89 -35.64 -16.21
CA SER A 76 -53.95 -36.07 -15.26
C SER A 76 -53.83 -35.51 -13.81
N HIS A 77 -54.96 -35.09 -13.22
CA HIS A 77 -55.41 -35.17 -11.79
C HIS A 77 -54.78 -34.31 -10.65
N PRO A 78 -55.54 -34.03 -9.55
CA PRO A 78 -55.59 -32.70 -8.95
C PRO A 78 -54.98 -32.54 -7.55
N SER A 79 -54.52 -31.32 -7.30
CA SER A 79 -54.67 -30.50 -6.09
C SER A 79 -54.34 -31.10 -4.71
N ARG A 80 -53.18 -30.70 -4.16
CA ARG A 80 -53.14 -30.09 -2.83
C ARG A 80 -52.12 -28.96 -2.75
N PHE A 81 -52.67 -27.81 -2.37
CA PHE A 81 -52.05 -26.51 -2.18
C PHE A 81 -50.97 -26.57 -1.10
N GLY A 82 -49.82 -25.96 -1.39
CA GLY A 82 -48.72 -25.74 -0.45
C GLY A 82 -47.73 -24.79 -1.09
N HIS A 83 -48.02 -23.49 -1.03
CA HIS A 83 -47.12 -22.43 -1.49
C HIS A 83 -45.77 -22.56 -0.78
N ARG A 84 -44.75 -23.06 -1.48
CA ARG A 84 -43.35 -22.76 -1.15
C ARG A 84 -43.03 -21.41 -1.75
N HIS A 85 -43.00 -20.39 -0.91
CA HIS A 85 -42.29 -19.14 -1.20
C HIS A 85 -40.80 -19.47 -1.37
N SER A 86 -40.37 -19.67 -2.60
CA SER A 86 -38.95 -19.62 -2.95
C SER A 86 -38.54 -18.17 -2.85
N HIS A 87 -37.93 -17.81 -1.73
CA HIS A 87 -37.32 -16.49 -1.58
C HIS A 87 -36.06 -16.47 -2.45
N PRO A 88 -35.93 -15.56 -3.43
CA PRO A 88 -34.72 -15.42 -4.22
C PRO A 88 -33.71 -14.58 -3.43
N TYR A 89 -33.33 -15.01 -2.23
CA TYR A 89 -32.24 -14.34 -1.52
C TYR A 89 -30.91 -14.77 -2.14
N ARG A 90 -30.47 -14.06 -3.18
CA ARG A 90 -29.06 -14.03 -3.56
C ARG A 90 -28.36 -13.06 -2.61
N PHE A 91 -27.49 -13.60 -1.77
CA PHE A 91 -26.60 -12.84 -0.91
C PHE A 91 -25.75 -11.87 -1.77
N VAL A 92 -25.77 -10.59 -1.43
CA VAL A 92 -24.78 -9.63 -1.92
C VAL A 92 -23.47 -9.95 -1.20
N HIS A 93 -22.55 -10.62 -1.89
CA HIS A 93 -21.20 -10.82 -1.37
C HIS A 93 -20.40 -9.53 -1.56
N PHE A 94 -20.20 -8.80 -0.46
CA PHE A 94 -19.25 -7.70 -0.41
C PHE A 94 -17.83 -8.26 -0.47
N HIS A 95 -17.20 -8.19 -1.64
CA HIS A 95 -15.77 -8.40 -1.76
C HIS A 95 -15.09 -7.04 -1.60
N SER A 96 -14.65 -6.73 -0.37
CA SER A 96 -13.65 -5.68 -0.15
C SER A 96 -12.33 -6.19 -0.73
N PHE A 97 -12.05 -5.88 -1.99
CA PHE A 97 -10.71 -6.03 -2.51
C PHE A 97 -9.87 -4.91 -1.91
N HIS A 98 -9.32 -5.15 -0.72
CA HIS A 98 -8.21 -4.36 -0.22
C HIS A 98 -7.09 -4.50 -1.25
N LYS A 99 -6.85 -3.44 -2.03
CA LYS A 99 -5.63 -3.34 -2.83
C LYS A 99 -4.49 -3.58 -1.85
N ALA A 100 -3.71 -4.64 -2.11
CA ALA A 100 -2.57 -4.97 -1.26
C ALA A 100 -1.74 -3.70 -1.02
N PRO A 101 -1.25 -3.49 0.22
CA PRO A 101 -0.54 -2.27 0.60
C PRO A 101 0.55 -1.97 -0.42
N THR A 102 0.73 -0.69 -0.73
CA THR A 102 1.79 -0.29 -1.65
C THR A 102 3.11 -0.43 -0.90
N SER A 103 3.99 -1.26 -1.42
CA SER A 103 5.32 -1.47 -0.85
C SER A 103 6.41 -1.03 -1.82
N ALA A 104 7.57 -0.72 -1.26
CA ALA A 104 8.77 -0.33 -1.96
C ALA A 104 10.00 -1.00 -1.31
N HIS A 105 11.07 -1.11 -2.08
CA HIS A 105 12.35 -1.61 -1.61
C HIS A 105 13.49 -0.73 -2.12
N CYS A 106 14.63 -0.80 -1.43
CA CYS A 106 15.82 -0.03 -1.74
C CYS A 106 17.06 -0.85 -1.34
N ASP A 107 17.84 -1.27 -2.32
CA ASP A 107 19.06 -2.06 -2.12
C ASP A 107 20.26 -1.13 -1.91
N ILE A 108 20.68 -0.97 -0.65
CA ILE A 108 21.79 -0.08 -0.25
C ILE A 108 23.10 -0.58 -0.85
N LYS A 109 23.79 0.33 -1.53
CA LYS A 109 25.12 0.13 -2.11
C LYS A 109 26.10 1.18 -1.59
N PRO A 110 27.39 0.85 -1.48
CA PRO A 110 28.38 1.81 -1.02
C PRO A 110 28.56 2.93 -2.04
N ASN A 111 28.98 4.10 -1.57
CA ASN A 111 29.31 5.19 -2.47
C ASN A 111 30.63 4.92 -3.21
N THR A 112 30.55 4.63 -4.50
CA THR A 112 31.73 4.32 -5.33
C THR A 112 32.66 5.50 -5.58
N GLN A 113 32.26 6.73 -5.23
CA GLN A 113 33.14 7.90 -5.27
C GLN A 113 34.13 7.93 -4.10
N LEU A 114 33.85 7.20 -3.03
CA LEU A 114 34.73 7.09 -1.86
C LEU A 114 35.60 5.84 -1.97
N LYS A 115 36.85 5.92 -1.49
CA LYS A 115 37.73 4.74 -1.39
C LYS A 115 37.42 3.90 -0.15
N THR A 116 36.95 4.55 0.91
CA THR A 116 36.48 3.95 2.15
C THR A 116 35.01 3.53 2.03
N TRP A 117 34.46 2.81 3.02
CA TRP A 117 33.03 2.46 3.12
C TRP A 117 32.50 1.46 2.09
N GLN A 118 33.38 0.76 1.36
CA GLN A 118 32.98 -0.12 0.25
C GLN A 118 32.31 -1.45 0.68
N ASN A 119 32.27 -1.73 1.98
CA ASN A 119 31.66 -2.96 2.52
C ASN A 119 30.20 -2.75 2.95
N ILE A 120 29.66 -1.54 2.84
CA ILE A 120 28.28 -1.24 3.26
C ILE A 120 27.31 -1.82 2.25
N THR A 121 26.42 -2.68 2.72
CA THR A 121 25.32 -3.24 1.93
C THR A 121 24.07 -3.30 2.78
N GLY A 122 22.90 -3.38 2.15
CA GLY A 122 21.67 -3.48 2.92
C GLY A 122 20.43 -3.49 2.06
N HIS A 123 19.30 -3.61 2.75
CA HIS A 123 17.98 -3.57 2.16
C HIS A 123 17.05 -2.76 3.06
N ILE A 124 16.34 -1.82 2.46
CA ILE A 124 15.28 -1.07 3.14
C ILE A 124 13.96 -1.46 2.48
N HIS A 125 12.98 -1.85 3.30
CA HIS A 125 11.63 -2.14 2.86
C HIS A 125 10.68 -1.08 3.44
N ILE A 126 9.80 -0.55 2.60
CA ILE A 126 8.86 0.49 2.98
C ILE A 126 7.47 0.03 2.61
N THR A 127 6.52 0.10 3.54
CA THR A 127 5.12 -0.26 3.29
C THR A 127 4.22 0.90 3.67
N GLN A 128 3.29 1.25 2.79
CA GLN A 128 2.23 2.20 3.09
C GLN A 128 1.17 1.51 3.97
N GLU A 129 1.20 1.75 5.28
CA GLU A 129 0.25 1.16 6.24
C GLU A 129 -1.10 1.88 6.22
N THR A 130 -1.08 3.21 6.15
CA THR A 130 -2.27 4.06 6.02
C THR A 130 -2.00 5.16 5.00
N VAL A 131 -2.99 5.98 4.65
CA VAL A 131 -2.80 7.10 3.72
C VAL A 131 -1.74 8.11 4.19
N ASP A 132 -1.56 8.25 5.51
CA ASP A 132 -0.71 9.29 6.14
C ASP A 132 0.50 8.70 6.89
N GLN A 133 0.79 7.41 6.72
CA GLN A 133 1.88 6.75 7.43
C GLN A 133 2.48 5.60 6.62
N VAL A 134 3.82 5.60 6.56
CA VAL A 134 4.62 4.47 6.09
C VAL A 134 5.30 3.76 7.26
N ARG A 135 5.54 2.47 7.11
CA ARG A 135 6.44 1.67 7.94
C ARG A 135 7.73 1.45 7.18
N VAL A 136 8.86 1.64 7.83
CA VAL A 136 10.20 1.53 7.26
C VAL A 136 10.99 0.49 8.05
N TYR A 137 11.38 -0.59 7.38
CA TYR A 137 12.27 -1.61 7.89
C TYR A 137 13.65 -1.44 7.26
N VAL A 138 14.68 -1.23 8.08
CA VAL A 138 16.05 -0.96 7.65
C VAL A 138 16.95 -2.09 8.11
N LYS A 139 17.61 -2.77 7.17
CA LYS A 139 18.70 -3.71 7.46
C LYS A 139 19.94 -3.32 6.69
N VAL A 140 20.98 -2.87 7.39
CA VAL A 140 22.27 -2.46 6.80
C VAL A 140 23.39 -3.19 7.51
N LEU A 141 24.40 -3.62 6.75
CA LEU A 141 25.54 -4.41 7.18
C LEU A 141 26.83 -3.66 6.82
N GLY A 142 27.91 -3.96 7.53
CA GLY A 142 29.25 -3.46 7.20
C GLY A 142 29.50 -2.01 7.58
N LEU A 143 28.69 -1.46 8.50
CA LEU A 143 28.96 -0.15 9.09
C LEU A 143 30.08 -0.27 10.14
N PRO A 144 31.13 0.55 10.06
CA PRO A 144 32.20 0.58 11.05
C PRO A 144 31.72 0.83 12.48
N ILE A 145 32.39 0.13 13.40
CA ILE A 145 32.18 0.20 14.87
C ILE A 145 33.45 0.74 15.56
N ASP A 146 34.24 1.53 14.84
CA ASP A 146 35.53 2.07 15.25
C ASP A 146 35.41 3.14 16.35
N GLN A 147 34.21 3.71 16.52
CA GLN A 147 33.91 4.68 17.55
C GLN A 147 32.71 4.22 18.39
N PRO A 148 32.79 4.32 19.73
CA PRO A 148 31.65 4.07 20.58
C PRO A 148 30.55 5.08 20.26
N GLU A 149 29.30 4.61 20.27
CA GLU A 149 28.11 5.44 20.02
C GLU A 149 28.04 6.12 18.65
N ARG A 150 28.82 5.65 17.68
CA ARG A 150 28.79 6.19 16.32
C ARG A 150 27.38 6.11 15.72
N GLN A 151 26.90 7.25 15.25
CA GLN A 151 25.61 7.38 14.57
C GLN A 151 25.82 7.79 13.11
N TYR A 152 24.92 7.33 12.27
CA TYR A 152 24.88 7.60 10.83
C TYR A 152 23.53 8.22 10.49
N ALA A 153 23.50 9.38 9.86
CA ALA A 153 22.23 9.98 9.44
C ALA A 153 21.62 9.19 8.28
N LEU A 154 20.29 9.09 8.24
CA LEU A 154 19.54 8.38 7.22
C LEU A 154 18.46 9.31 6.65
N HIS A 155 18.60 9.67 5.37
CA HIS A 155 17.74 10.67 4.74
C HIS A 155 17.23 10.23 3.38
N VAL A 156 16.05 10.72 3.00
CA VAL A 156 15.56 10.67 1.62
C VAL A 156 16.06 11.90 0.84
N HIS A 157 16.64 11.67 -0.32
CA HIS A 157 17.19 12.68 -1.23
C HIS A 157 16.33 12.83 -2.48
N GLU A 158 16.28 14.04 -3.03
CA GLU A 158 15.32 14.46 -4.07
C GLU A 158 15.52 13.80 -5.45
N SER A 159 16.73 13.35 -5.76
CA SER A 159 17.08 12.79 -7.07
C SER A 159 17.30 11.28 -7.00
N ASN A 160 17.17 10.61 -8.14
CA ASN A 160 17.59 9.23 -8.39
C ASN A 160 18.74 9.14 -9.40
N ASP A 161 19.34 10.28 -9.75
CA ASP A 161 20.51 10.32 -10.63
C ASP A 161 21.71 9.73 -9.90
N THR A 162 22.06 8.49 -10.26
CA THR A 162 23.21 7.77 -9.73
C THR A 162 24.44 7.86 -10.64
N SER A 163 24.48 8.83 -11.58
CA SER A 163 25.63 9.05 -12.47
C SER A 163 26.96 9.29 -11.75
N LYS A 164 26.90 9.87 -10.54
CA LYS A 164 28.02 10.00 -9.60
C LYS A 164 27.74 9.28 -8.29
N SER A 165 27.14 8.09 -8.37
CA SER A 165 26.81 7.28 -7.19
C SER A 165 25.91 8.08 -6.24
N CYS A 166 26.33 8.35 -5.01
CA CYS A 166 25.52 9.08 -4.03
C CYS A 166 25.65 10.60 -4.16
N ASP A 167 26.65 11.10 -4.89
CA ASP A 167 27.03 12.52 -4.91
C ASP A 167 26.12 13.34 -5.84
N SER A 168 25.44 12.70 -6.79
CA SER A 168 24.49 13.32 -7.72
C SER A 168 23.03 13.29 -7.25
N LEU A 169 22.78 12.87 -6.00
CA LEU A 169 21.42 12.69 -5.48
C LEU A 169 20.71 13.99 -5.02
N GLY A 170 21.34 15.16 -5.18
CA GLY A 170 20.74 16.43 -4.78
C GLY A 170 20.63 16.60 -3.27
N GLY A 171 19.76 17.51 -2.81
CA GLY A 171 19.47 17.77 -1.41
C GLY A 171 18.49 16.76 -0.79
N HIS A 172 18.09 17.02 0.47
CA HIS A 172 17.02 16.24 1.11
C HIS A 172 15.71 16.49 0.35
N PHE A 173 14.87 15.47 0.26
CA PHE A 173 13.58 15.60 -0.39
C PHE A 173 12.64 16.50 0.44
N ASN A 174 12.40 17.71 -0.05
CA ASN A 174 11.66 18.73 0.66
C ASN A 174 10.49 19.30 -0.19
N PRO A 175 9.41 18.52 -0.39
CA PRO A 175 8.28 18.95 -1.22
C PRO A 175 7.50 20.14 -0.62
N HIS A 176 7.64 20.39 0.68
CA HIS A 176 6.85 21.39 1.42
C HIS A 176 7.66 22.62 1.84
N GLY A 177 8.96 22.68 1.55
CA GLY A 177 9.82 23.79 1.93
C GLY A 177 10.00 23.94 3.45
N HIS A 178 9.93 22.83 4.19
CA HIS A 178 10.18 22.83 5.63
C HIS A 178 11.67 22.93 5.93
N GLU A 179 12.02 23.37 7.14
CA GLU A 179 13.39 23.27 7.65
C GLU A 179 13.73 21.81 7.94
N HIS A 180 15.02 21.46 7.93
CA HIS A 180 15.46 20.16 8.42
C HIS A 180 15.06 19.96 9.90
N GLY A 181 14.60 18.75 10.25
CA GLY A 181 14.16 18.45 11.61
C GLY A 181 14.35 17.00 12.01
N SER A 182 14.43 16.76 13.33
CA SER A 182 14.48 15.41 13.90
C SER A 182 13.24 14.60 13.51
N LYS A 183 13.38 13.27 13.36
CA LYS A 183 12.27 12.36 13.10
C LYS A 183 11.06 12.52 14.04
N ASP A 184 11.31 12.96 15.28
CA ASP A 184 10.29 13.14 16.32
C ASP A 184 9.71 14.57 16.37
N ALA A 185 10.10 15.43 15.43
CA ALA A 185 9.51 16.76 15.27
C ALA A 185 8.01 16.66 15.00
N PRO A 186 7.23 17.73 15.28
CA PRO A 186 5.82 17.77 14.95
C PRO A 186 5.56 17.42 13.47
N HIS A 187 4.42 16.78 13.21
CA HIS A 187 4.00 16.45 11.84
C HIS A 187 3.99 17.71 10.95
N ALA A 188 4.44 17.56 9.70
CA ALA A 188 4.59 18.65 8.73
C ALA A 188 5.49 19.81 9.21
N SER A 189 6.61 19.48 9.86
CA SER A 189 7.62 20.48 10.29
C SER A 189 9.07 20.12 9.96
N ARG A 190 9.28 19.06 9.17
CA ARG A 190 10.60 18.61 8.69
C ARG A 190 10.53 18.14 7.24
N HIS A 191 11.67 17.79 6.64
CA HIS A 191 11.66 17.23 5.29
C HIS A 191 10.97 15.86 5.25
N ALA A 192 10.42 15.52 4.08
CA ALA A 192 9.86 14.21 3.83
C ALA A 192 11.00 13.18 3.74
N GLY A 193 11.22 12.43 4.82
CA GLY A 193 12.29 11.44 4.91
C GLY A 193 13.51 11.86 5.73
N ASP A 194 13.40 12.89 6.59
CA ASP A 194 14.38 13.12 7.66
C ASP A 194 14.22 12.03 8.75
N TRP A 195 14.79 10.83 8.56
CA TRP A 195 14.57 9.68 9.45
C TRP A 195 15.50 9.62 10.66
N GLY A 196 16.44 10.56 10.78
CA GLY A 196 17.30 10.70 11.95
C GLY A 196 18.54 9.82 11.90
N ASN A 197 18.99 9.41 13.08
CA ASN A 197 20.20 8.62 13.28
C ASN A 197 19.91 7.12 13.31
N VAL A 198 20.78 6.35 12.66
CA VAL A 198 20.90 4.91 12.85
C VAL A 198 22.22 4.57 13.52
N GLN A 199 22.22 3.52 14.32
CA GLN A 199 23.41 3.05 15.04
C GLN A 199 23.59 1.56 14.78
N ALA A 200 24.79 1.18 14.38
CA ALA A 200 25.14 -0.22 14.20
C ALA A 200 25.38 -0.90 15.55
N ASP A 201 24.99 -2.16 15.65
CA ASP A 201 25.34 -3.03 16.77
C ASP A 201 26.82 -3.44 16.73
N GLY A 202 27.24 -4.28 17.69
CA GLY A 202 28.62 -4.77 17.79
C GLY A 202 29.10 -5.62 16.61
N SER A 203 28.22 -5.97 15.66
CA SER A 203 28.57 -6.67 14.41
C SER A 203 28.67 -5.72 13.21
N GLY A 204 28.45 -4.41 13.39
CA GLY A 204 28.36 -3.47 12.29
C GLY A 204 27.03 -3.54 11.54
N THR A 205 25.97 -4.04 12.20
CA THR A 205 24.64 -4.22 11.62
C THR A 205 23.65 -3.21 12.20
N VAL A 206 22.86 -2.56 11.34
CA VAL A 206 21.66 -1.81 11.70
C VAL A 206 20.45 -2.67 11.38
N ASN A 207 19.54 -2.83 12.34
CA ASN A 207 18.25 -3.49 12.15
C ASN A 207 17.18 -2.67 12.89
N LEU A 208 16.40 -1.88 12.15
CA LEU A 208 15.43 -0.94 12.68
C LEU A 208 14.07 -1.11 12.01
N ASP A 209 13.02 -0.79 12.76
CA ASP A 209 11.65 -0.84 12.27
C ASP A 209 10.84 0.30 12.91
N PHE A 210 10.44 1.28 12.10
CA PHE A 210 9.77 2.49 12.57
C PHE A 210 8.67 2.96 11.63
N ALA A 211 7.79 3.81 12.14
CA ALA A 211 6.74 4.45 11.35
C ALA A 211 7.08 5.92 11.11
N ASP A 212 6.72 6.44 9.94
CA ASP A 212 6.92 7.83 9.54
C ASP A 212 5.64 8.41 8.94
N ARG A 213 5.30 9.64 9.33
CA ARG A 213 4.07 10.36 8.92
C ARG A 213 4.30 11.47 7.90
N ASP A 214 5.55 11.81 7.63
CA ASP A 214 5.92 12.84 6.65
C ASP A 214 6.38 12.24 5.31
N SER A 215 6.55 10.92 5.25
CA SER A 215 6.82 10.17 4.01
C SER A 215 5.57 9.46 3.49
N SER A 216 5.46 9.35 2.17
CA SER A 216 4.38 8.62 1.50
C SER A 216 4.90 7.89 0.26
N LEU A 217 4.30 6.76 -0.06
CA LEU A 217 4.45 6.02 -1.32
C LEU A 217 3.30 6.30 -2.30
N VAL A 218 2.19 6.88 -1.82
CA VAL A 218 0.92 6.99 -2.58
C VAL A 218 0.45 8.43 -2.82
N SER A 219 1.00 9.41 -2.09
CA SER A 219 0.66 10.82 -2.29
C SER A 219 1.34 11.41 -3.54
N ARG A 220 1.01 12.66 -3.88
CA ARG A 220 1.73 13.41 -4.93
C ARG A 220 3.20 13.65 -4.57
N ASP A 221 3.48 13.76 -3.28
CA ASP A 221 4.81 13.99 -2.71
C ASP A 221 5.47 12.66 -2.35
N SER A 222 5.30 11.66 -3.22
CA SER A 222 5.79 10.30 -2.98
C SER A 222 7.31 10.23 -2.98
N ILE A 223 7.86 9.47 -2.03
CA ILE A 223 9.29 9.14 -1.98
C ILE A 223 9.67 8.03 -2.98
N LEU A 224 8.72 7.51 -3.76
CA LEU A 224 9.05 6.63 -4.89
C LEU A 224 9.94 7.35 -5.90
N ASP A 225 10.90 6.61 -6.45
CA ASP A 225 11.91 7.11 -7.39
C ASP A 225 12.75 8.26 -6.82
N LYS A 226 12.78 8.41 -5.49
CA LYS A 226 13.78 9.18 -4.74
C LYS A 226 14.87 8.24 -4.24
N SER A 227 15.87 8.78 -3.55
CA SER A 227 16.97 7.96 -3.04
C SER A 227 17.05 8.02 -1.53
N ILE A 228 17.55 6.96 -0.91
CA ILE A 228 17.93 6.96 0.51
C ILE A 228 19.44 7.08 0.57
N VAL A 229 19.94 7.92 1.48
CA VAL A 229 21.37 8.13 1.72
C VAL A 229 21.68 7.88 3.19
N ILE A 230 22.78 7.15 3.41
CA ILE A 230 23.41 7.00 4.72
C ILE A 230 24.62 7.93 4.75
N HIS A 231 24.69 8.75 5.79
CA HIS A 231 25.78 9.71 5.99
C HIS A 231 26.77 9.26 7.07
N ALA A 232 28.02 9.71 6.96
CA ALA A 232 29.14 9.28 7.83
C ALA A 232 29.06 9.76 9.29
N LYS A 233 28.31 10.83 9.57
CA LYS A 233 28.14 11.47 10.88
C LYS A 233 26.67 11.47 11.28
N SER A 234 26.42 11.88 12.52
CA SER A 234 25.09 12.11 13.06
C SER A 234 24.29 13.15 12.25
N ASP A 235 22.99 13.00 12.30
CA ASP A 235 22.01 13.92 11.75
C ASP A 235 22.11 15.28 12.43
N SER A 236 22.30 16.33 11.63
CA SER A 236 22.43 17.70 12.10
C SER A 236 21.99 18.66 11.02
N LYS A 237 21.55 19.86 11.42
CA LYS A 237 21.18 20.93 10.49
C LYS A 237 22.35 21.44 9.63
N ASP A 238 23.58 21.21 10.07
CA ASP A 238 24.77 21.80 9.46
C ASP A 238 25.44 20.84 8.46
N ASP A 239 25.85 19.65 8.94
CA ASP A 239 26.59 18.68 8.12
C ASP A 239 26.54 17.26 8.71
N SER A 240 25.85 16.34 8.03
CA SER A 240 25.89 14.90 8.33
C SER A 240 27.12 14.18 7.75
N GLY A 241 28.00 14.89 7.05
CA GLY A 241 29.24 14.36 6.48
C GLY A 241 29.03 13.62 5.15
N GLU A 242 30.06 12.87 4.76
CA GLU A 242 30.12 12.14 3.49
C GLU A 242 28.91 11.21 3.32
N ARG A 243 28.43 11.09 2.09
CA ARG A 243 27.40 10.13 1.69
C ARG A 243 28.08 8.78 1.52
N ILE A 244 27.98 7.90 2.50
CA ILE A 244 28.76 6.65 2.53
C ILE A 244 28.09 5.49 1.79
N ALA A 245 26.75 5.52 1.69
CA ALA A 245 25.98 4.54 0.96
C ALA A 245 24.63 5.13 0.52
N CYS A 246 24.04 4.58 -0.54
CA CYS A 246 22.75 5.03 -1.03
C CYS A 246 22.03 3.96 -1.86
N CYS A 247 20.76 4.20 -2.13
CA CYS A 247 19.95 3.41 -3.05
C CYS A 247 18.77 4.22 -3.59
N VAL A 248 18.18 3.78 -4.69
CA VAL A 248 16.94 4.35 -5.25
C VAL A 248 15.75 3.54 -4.76
N ILE A 249 14.73 4.23 -4.25
CA ILE A 249 13.48 3.64 -3.75
C ILE A 249 12.65 3.19 -4.96
N LYS A 250 12.49 1.88 -5.10
CA LYS A 250 11.71 1.27 -6.18
C LYS A 250 10.43 0.68 -5.64
N LYS A 251 9.34 0.85 -6.37
CA LYS A 251 8.09 0.15 -6.08
C LYS A 251 8.34 -1.37 -6.09
N ALA A 252 7.81 -2.09 -5.12
CA ALA A 252 7.93 -3.52 -5.06
C ALA A 252 6.87 -4.19 -5.96
N ASP A 253 7.31 -5.15 -6.77
CA ASP A 253 6.42 -5.94 -7.60
C ASP A 253 5.81 -7.08 -6.77
N ARG A 254 4.47 -7.11 -6.71
CA ARG A 254 3.67 -8.08 -5.95
C ARG A 254 4.04 -9.56 -6.18
N ALA A 255 4.69 -9.88 -7.30
CA ALA A 255 5.07 -11.25 -7.66
C ALA A 255 6.35 -11.77 -6.98
N LYS A 256 7.21 -10.89 -6.46
CA LYS A 256 8.49 -11.28 -5.83
C LYS A 256 8.38 -11.41 -4.31
N GLU A 257 7.59 -10.56 -3.65
CA GLU A 257 7.39 -10.62 -2.18
C GLU A 257 6.66 -11.89 -1.74
N ALA A 258 5.70 -12.38 -2.53
CA ALA A 258 5.01 -13.64 -2.27
C ALA A 258 5.92 -14.89 -2.40
N ARG A 259 7.06 -14.77 -3.10
CA ARG A 259 8.05 -15.86 -3.26
C ARG A 259 9.17 -15.81 -2.22
N GLY A 260 9.43 -14.64 -1.62
CA GLY A 260 10.45 -14.47 -0.57
C GLY A 260 10.05 -15.06 0.80
N HIS A 261 8.74 -15.24 1.05
CA HIS A 261 8.24 -15.84 2.29
C HIS A 261 8.39 -17.37 2.38
N HIS A 262 8.90 -18.03 1.34
CA HIS A 262 9.14 -19.48 1.32
C HIS A 262 10.61 -19.89 1.46
N TYR A 263 11.55 -18.96 1.64
CA TYR A 263 12.97 -19.30 1.88
C TYR A 263 13.28 -19.37 3.38
N ARG A 264 12.68 -20.34 4.07
CA ARG A 264 13.17 -20.82 5.37
C ARG A 264 12.69 -22.24 5.66
N THR A 265 13.24 -23.21 4.95
CA THR A 265 13.56 -24.55 5.48
C THR A 265 14.60 -25.21 4.59
N GLY A 266 15.81 -25.40 5.12
CA GLY A 266 16.75 -26.47 4.72
C GLY A 266 17.58 -26.22 3.47
N ASP A 267 18.85 -25.86 3.67
CA ASP A 267 19.93 -26.36 2.83
C ASP A 267 20.11 -27.85 3.18
N GLU A 268 19.94 -28.78 2.24
CA GLU A 268 20.65 -30.07 2.19
C GLU A 268 20.80 -30.49 0.71
N GLU A 269 22.03 -30.31 0.21
CA GLU A 269 22.80 -31.18 -0.70
C GLU A 269 22.36 -31.33 -2.18
N ASP A 270 23.19 -30.72 -3.04
CA ASP A 270 23.39 -31.07 -4.44
C ASP A 270 24.01 -32.48 -4.56
N GLU A 271 23.31 -33.41 -5.23
CA GLU A 271 23.97 -34.52 -5.93
C GLU A 271 23.36 -34.64 -7.34
N ASP A 272 24.08 -34.07 -8.32
CA ASP A 272 23.89 -34.32 -9.74
C ASP A 272 24.22 -35.79 -10.07
N MET A 273 23.20 -36.60 -10.34
CA MET A 273 23.38 -37.91 -10.99
C MET A 273 23.02 -37.77 -12.48
N ASN A 274 24.07 -37.85 -13.30
CA ASN A 274 24.01 -37.94 -14.75
C ASN A 274 23.28 -39.23 -15.19
N ASP A 275 22.25 -39.07 -16.01
CA ASP A 275 21.70 -40.13 -16.85
C ASP A 275 22.47 -40.16 -18.18
N ASP A 276 23.42 -41.08 -18.31
CA ASP A 276 23.94 -41.56 -19.60
C ASP A 276 24.67 -42.92 -19.36
N ASP A 277 23.93 -44.03 -19.48
CA ASP A 277 24.42 -45.29 -20.09
C ASP A 277 23.29 -46.34 -20.15
N MET A 278 22.75 -46.55 -21.35
CA MET A 278 22.19 -47.82 -21.84
C MET A 278 22.82 -48.16 -23.19
#